data_AF-A0A6P2C6V3-F1
#
_entry.id   AF-A0A6P2C6V3-F1
#
_cell.length_a   1.000
_cell.length_b   1.000
_cell.length_c   1.000
_cell.angle_alpha   90.00
_cell.angle_beta   90.00
_cell.angle_gamma   90.00
#
_symmetry.space_group_name_H-M   'P 1'
#
loop_
_entity.id
_entity.type
_entity.pdbx_description
1 polymer ?
#
loop_
_entity_poly.entity_id
_entity_poly.type
_entity_poly.pdbx_seq_one_letter_code
_entity_poly.pdbx_strand_id
1 'polypeptide(L)' 'MAMEETESRVEVYVTTDTSQAPHKAGEPKLYVMYDAAKPEAGKLYFTEAEWDAFVLGVKDGEFDLDEDGNLPLLPAGE' A
#
# COMPACT_ATOMS: atom_id res chain seq x y z
N MET A 1 -9.75 -4.42 30.00
CA MET A 1 -10.57 -3.84 28.94
C MET A 1 -10.14 -4.52 27.66
N ALA A 2 -11.00 -5.32 27.05
CA ALA A 2 -10.69 -5.89 25.74
C ALA A 2 -10.63 -4.71 24.77
N MET A 3 -9.47 -4.53 24.15
CA MET A 3 -9.33 -3.65 23.00
C MET A 3 -10.24 -4.28 21.96
N GLU A 4 -11.32 -3.60 21.56
CA GLU A 4 -12.10 -4.07 20.42
C GLU A 4 -11.12 -4.09 19.25
N GLU A 5 -10.72 -5.29 18.82
CA GLU A 5 -9.93 -5.45 17.60
C GLU A 5 -10.85 -5.04 16.45
N THR A 6 -10.84 -3.75 16.15
CA THR A 6 -11.49 -3.23 14.95
C THR A 6 -10.86 -3.95 13.78
N GLU A 7 -11.70 -4.65 13.00
CA GLU A 7 -11.25 -5.32 11.79
C GLU A 7 -10.49 -4.31 10.92
N SER A 8 -9.27 -4.68 10.51
CA SER A 8 -8.42 -3.83 9.68
C SER A 8 -9.19 -3.40 8.43
N ARG A 9 -9.10 -2.12 8.08
CA ARG A 9 -9.80 -1.55 6.94
C ARG A 9 -8.87 -0.66 6.13
N VAL A 10 -8.43 -1.16 4.99
CA VAL A 10 -7.58 -0.38 4.10
C VAL A 10 -8.40 0.67 3.35
N GLU A 11 -7.95 1.92 3.41
CA GLU A 11 -8.50 3.03 2.63
C GLU A 11 -7.39 3.70 1.82
N VAL A 12 -7.78 4.30 0.68
CA VAL A 12 -6.89 5.00 -0.24
C VAL A 12 -7.47 6.37 -0.56
N TYR A 13 -6.64 7.42 -0.48
CA TYR A 13 -6.98 8.74 -1.00
C TYR A 13 -5.85 9.32 -1.84
N VAL A 14 -6.19 10.29 -2.68
CA VAL A 14 -5.22 11.02 -3.53
C VAL A 14 -5.00 12.41 -2.93
N THR A 15 -3.74 12.85 -2.87
CA THR A 15 -3.37 14.19 -2.40
C THR A 15 -2.39 14.86 -3.34
N THR A 16 -2.47 16.18 -3.46
CA THR A 16 -1.43 17.02 -4.10
C THR A 16 -0.45 17.60 -3.08
N ASP A 17 -0.73 17.48 -1.78
CA ASP A 17 0.23 17.80 -0.72
C ASP A 17 1.20 16.63 -0.56
N THR A 18 2.43 16.83 -1.02
CA THR A 18 3.51 15.82 -0.98
C THR A 18 4.44 16.00 0.22
N SER A 19 4.14 16.94 1.11
CA SER A 19 4.99 17.32 2.25
C SER A 19 5.33 16.16 3.18
N GLN A 20 4.42 15.17 3.28
CA GLN A 20 4.57 13.97 4.10
C GLN A 20 5.47 12.88 3.49
N ALA A 21 5.83 13.01 2.22
CA ALA A 21 6.79 12.15 1.54
C ALA A 21 7.82 13.01 0.77
N PRO A 22 8.77 13.67 1.47
CA PRO A 22 9.68 14.64 0.84
C PRO A 22 10.51 14.09 -0.33
N HIS A 23 10.84 12.80 -0.30
CA HIS A 23 11.57 12.12 -1.37
C HIS A 23 10.73 11.87 -2.64
N LYS A 24 9.42 12.16 -2.59
CA LYS A 24 8.46 12.12 -3.71
C LYS A 24 7.86 13.51 -3.99
N ALA A 25 8.44 14.59 -3.45
CA ALA A 25 7.84 15.92 -3.49
C ALA A 25 7.71 16.55 -4.89
N GLY A 26 8.43 16.04 -5.88
CA GLY A 26 8.36 16.50 -7.28
C GLY A 26 7.16 15.97 -8.07
N GLU A 27 6.37 15.06 -7.48
CA GLU A 27 5.22 14.46 -8.15
C GLU A 27 3.96 15.34 -8.05
N PRO A 28 3.11 15.35 -9.09
CA PRO A 28 1.89 16.18 -9.10
C PRO A 28 0.83 15.70 -8.10
N LYS A 29 0.85 14.41 -7.76
CA LYS A 29 -0.06 13.78 -6.79
C LYS A 29 0.57 12.51 -6.22
N LEU A 30 0.07 12.09 -5.07
CA LEU A 30 0.40 10.81 -4.46
C LEU A 30 -0.88 10.04 -4.13
N TYR A 31 -0.81 8.71 -4.25
CA TYR A 31 -1.79 7.78 -3.70
C TYR A 31 -1.35 7.42 -2.29
N VAL A 32 -2.24 7.58 -1.32
CA VAL A 32 -1.94 7.34 0.09
C VAL A 32 -2.81 6.20 0.60
N MET A 33 -2.17 5.08 0.92
CA MET A 33 -2.82 3.88 1.45
C MET A 33 -2.53 3.76 2.95
N TYR A 34 -3.55 3.44 3.74
CA TYR A 34 -3.42 3.30 5.20
C TYR A 34 -4.52 2.39 5.76
N ASP A 35 -4.29 1.84 6.96
CA ASP A 35 -5.33 1.15 7.71
C ASP A 35 -6.16 2.21 8.47
N ALA A 36 -7.40 2.41 8.05
CA ALA A 36 -8.33 3.34 8.68
C ALA A 36 -8.79 2.89 10.06
N ALA A 37 -8.65 1.59 10.39
CA ALA A 37 -8.88 1.09 11.73
C ALA A 37 -7.67 1.37 12.67
N LYS A 38 -6.47 1.58 12.10
CA LYS A 38 -5.20 1.81 12.82
C LYS A 38 -4.38 2.94 12.14
N PRO A 39 -4.90 4.18 12.07
CA PRO A 39 -4.25 5.26 11.34
C PRO A 39 -2.87 5.64 11.87
N GLU A 40 -2.56 5.30 13.12
CA GLU A 40 -1.26 5.48 13.75
C GLU A 40 -0.18 4.50 13.27
N ALA A 41 -0.57 3.36 12.65
CA ALA A 41 0.37 2.39 12.11
C ALA A 41 1.19 2.93 10.93
N GLY A 42 0.78 4.08 10.37
CA GLY A 42 1.48 4.79 9.33
C GLY A 42 0.73 4.76 7.99
N LYS A 43 1.31 5.46 7.02
CA LYS A 43 0.76 5.60 5.67
C LYS A 43 1.82 5.24 4.65
N LEU A 44 1.41 4.56 3.59
CA LEU A 44 2.23 4.29 2.42
C LEU A 44 1.88 5.32 1.34
N TYR A 45 2.90 5.93 0.76
CA TYR A 45 2.76 6.95 -0.28
C TYR A 45 3.34 6.41 -1.57
N PHE A 46 2.57 6.47 -2.66
CA PHE A 46 2.96 6.02 -3.98
C PHE A 46 2.91 7.18 -4.96
N THR A 47 3.93 7.30 -5.81
CA THR A 47 3.82 8.08 -7.05
C THR A 47 2.78 7.42 -7.97
N GLU A 48 2.35 8.10 -9.03
CA GLU A 48 1.44 7.49 -10.01
C GLU A 48 2.05 6.23 -10.63
N ALA A 49 3.32 6.29 -11.05
CA ALA A 49 4.02 5.15 -11.64
C ALA A 49 4.18 3.97 -10.66
N GLU A 50 4.47 4.24 -9.38
CA GLU A 50 4.56 3.18 -8.36
C GLU A 50 3.21 2.56 -8.05
N TRP A 51 2.13 3.37 -8.02
CA TRP A 51 0.78 2.87 -7.83
C TRP A 51 0.35 1.96 -8.97
N ASP A 52 0.63 2.36 -10.21
CA ASP A 52 0.33 1.53 -11.39
C ASP A 52 1.11 0.21 -11.37
N ALA A 53 2.40 0.24 -10.99
CA ALA A 53 3.21 -0.96 -10.83
C ALA A 53 2.67 -1.87 -9.71
N PHE A 54 2.30 -1.30 -8.56
CA PHE A 54 1.67 -2.04 -7.46
C PHE A 54 0.37 -2.72 -7.89
N VAL A 55 -0.53 -1.98 -8.55
CA VAL A 55 -1.80 -2.53 -9.06
C VAL A 55 -1.56 -3.63 -10.10
N LEU A 56 -0.52 -3.49 -10.93
CA LEU A 56 -0.15 -4.53 -11.88
C LEU A 56 0.29 -5.82 -11.16
N GLY A 57 1.17 -5.71 -10.16
CA GLY A 57 1.60 -6.86 -9.34
C GLY A 57 0.43 -7.55 -8.63
N VAL A 58 -0.52 -6.77 -8.08
CA VAL A 58 -1.76 -7.32 -7.50
C VAL A 58 -2.58 -8.08 -8.54
N LYS A 59 -2.73 -7.56 -9.75
CA LYS A 59 -3.47 -8.24 -10.82
C LYS A 59 -2.77 -9.50 -11.33
N ASP A 60 -1.45 -9.55 -11.23
CA ASP A 60 -0.63 -10.70 -11.61
C ASP A 60 -0.56 -11.78 -10.52
N GLY A 61 -1.17 -11.53 -9.36
CA GLY A 61 -1.15 -12.47 -8.22
C GLY A 61 0.19 -12.48 -7.47
N GLU A 62 1.05 -11.46 -7.63
CA GLU A 62 2.36 -11.36 -6.97
C GLU A 62 2.24 -11.36 -5.43
N PHE A 63 1.07 -10.99 -4.90
CA PHE A 63 0.80 -10.92 -3.47
C PHE A 63 -0.22 -11.97 -2.97
N ASP A 64 -0.66 -12.89 -3.83
CA ASP A 64 -1.60 -13.94 -3.44
C ASP A 64 -0.92 -14.94 -2.52
N LEU A 65 -1.53 -15.19 -1.36
CA LEU A 65 -0.97 -16.13 -0.40
C LEU A 65 -1.20 -17.58 -0.84
N ASP A 66 -0.18 -18.42 -0.65
CA ASP A 66 -0.31 -19.87 -0.82
C ASP A 66 -1.16 -20.52 0.29
N GLU A 67 -1.33 -21.85 0.21
CA GLU A 67 -2.12 -22.62 1.18
C GLU A 67 -1.58 -22.52 2.62
N ASP A 68 -0.31 -22.19 2.78
CA ASP A 68 0.38 -22.02 4.06
C ASP A 68 0.41 -20.54 4.51
N GLY A 69 -0.15 -19.62 3.72
CA GLY A 69 -0.20 -18.19 4.03
C GLY A 69 1.07 -17.42 3.69
N ASN A 70 1.96 -17.96 2.85
CA ASN A 70 3.19 -17.29 2.42
C ASN A 70 3.00 -16.57 1.09
N LEU A 71 3.77 -15.50 0.89
CA LEU A 71 3.89 -14.84 -0.40
C LEU A 71 4.58 -15.77 -1.41
N PRO A 72 4.22 -15.68 -2.70
CA PRO A 72 4.86 -16.50 -3.72
C PRO A 72 6.33 -16.12 -3.80
N LEU A 73 7.18 -17.11 -4.09
CA LEU A 73 8.58 -16.82 -4.41
C LEU A 73 8.59 -15.99 -5.69
N LEU A 74 9.04 -14.74 -5.59
CA LEU A 74 9.18 -13.86 -6.75
C LEU A 74 9.89 -14.65 -7.86
N PRO A 75 9.37 -14.66 -9.09
CA PRO A 75 10.11 -15.25 -10.20
C PRO A 75 11.48 -14.57 -10.24
N ALA A 76 12.55 -15.38 -10.28
CA ALA A 76 13.89 -14.84 -10.45
C ALA A 76 13.88 -14.02 -11.75
N GLY A 77 13.91 -12.70 -11.64
CA GLY A 77 13.68 -11.79 -12.76
C GLY A 77 14.53 -12.16 -13.97
N GLU A 78 13.90 -12.17 -15.15
CA GLU A 78 14.57 -12.28 -16.46
C GLU A 78 15.38 -11.01 -16.78
#